data_AF-D3IIK2-F1
#
_entry.id   AF-D3IIK2-F1
#
_cell.length_a   1.000
_cell.length_b   1.000
_cell.length_c   1.000
_cell.angle_alpha   90.00
_cell.angle_beta   90.00
_cell.angle_gamma   90.00
#
_symmetry.space_group_name_H-M   'P 1'
#
loop_
_entity.id
_entity.type
_entity.pdbx_description
1 polymer ?
#
loop_
_entity_poly.entity_id
_entity_poly.type
_entity_poly.pdbx_seq_one_letter_code
_entity_poly.pdbx_strand_id
1 'polypeptide(L)'
;MKLYLATSSLNVDNILSTESVAPYSFYQVRNYGYDSFVCLDLIPFKNVLILFSRIPYFEIYDKEHDSRPLVLEIEVNESINPLAHIADYEGVNVYSTDTIIRLSPFNTRLLFFKPQDLKHSRLSCSDSLTNKLGDRFYFDMCRAEFDLAHLSNTNLHVDDKCNNFEQKVFQDNRLNTIKGFVFGYYLGVSKSVSSNSAKLLKIQKRVYDIAATVKNNGGYSNNSFFNELEQLDKEYRRNDPSTLKCKDLWDKTLIELGIPSEALNQLFALYDVNGVVKTNFMKKQGVMPTVSLHQYGFNNIEMYRDNLKHHTDNIIREEQKIQLSSFDVINTFDLDPSYETCMLAGKDSDSMIFNKFIDAILWHGIAPTPDTLRTDRFNIATEITKSAKSIWESTNQEWQNSSAQIFMNDLRQNIKSFTPLDINKQENEILKSIAAQLSCLREKILMQLFSFAKIIHIPTIDTL
;
A
#
# COMPACT_ATOMS: atom_id res chain seq x y z
N MET A 1 -24.20 -18.42 -7.60
CA MET A 1 -25.44 -18.48 -6.78
C MET A 1 -25.25 -17.61 -5.55
N LYS A 2 -26.28 -16.89 -5.10
CA LYS A 2 -26.21 -16.14 -3.84
C LYS A 2 -26.60 -17.03 -2.66
N LEU A 3 -25.76 -17.07 -1.64
CA LEU A 3 -25.99 -17.81 -0.41
C LEU A 3 -25.66 -16.93 0.81
N TYR A 4 -26.15 -17.34 1.96
CA TYR A 4 -26.02 -16.62 3.22
C TYR A 4 -25.26 -17.44 4.26
N LEU A 5 -24.29 -16.83 4.92
CA LEU A 5 -23.52 -17.43 6.01
C LEU A 5 -23.80 -16.67 7.31
N ALA A 6 -24.28 -17.37 8.33
CA ALA A 6 -24.47 -16.81 9.67
C ALA A 6 -23.13 -16.77 10.43
N THR A 7 -22.80 -15.64 11.04
CA THR A 7 -21.56 -15.44 11.80
C THR A 7 -21.71 -14.34 12.87
N SER A 8 -20.62 -14.03 13.55
CA SER A 8 -20.54 -13.01 14.61
C SER A 8 -19.85 -11.75 14.10
N SER A 9 -20.27 -10.58 14.62
CA SER A 9 -19.56 -9.31 14.43
C SER A 9 -18.09 -9.38 14.89
N LEU A 10 -17.77 -10.23 15.86
CA LEU A 10 -16.40 -10.44 16.34
C LEU A 10 -15.48 -11.04 15.27
N ASN A 11 -16.07 -11.71 14.26
CA ASN A 11 -15.31 -12.30 13.17
C ASN A 11 -15.04 -11.31 12.04
N VAL A 12 -15.69 -10.14 12.01
CA VAL A 12 -15.66 -9.22 10.86
C VAL A 12 -14.23 -8.80 10.52
N ASP A 13 -13.49 -8.34 11.52
CA ASP A 13 -12.12 -7.86 11.26
C ASP A 13 -11.24 -8.97 10.69
N ASN A 14 -11.42 -10.19 11.19
CA ASN A 14 -10.70 -11.35 10.70
C ASN A 14 -11.09 -11.77 9.27
N ILE A 15 -12.40 -11.77 8.99
CA ILE A 15 -12.97 -12.07 7.68
C ILE A 15 -12.47 -11.05 6.64
N LEU A 16 -12.51 -9.76 6.97
CA LEU A 16 -12.10 -8.69 6.07
C LEU A 16 -10.57 -8.59 5.94
N SER A 17 -9.81 -8.88 6.99
CA SER A 17 -8.34 -8.89 6.94
C SER A 17 -7.79 -10.02 6.07
N THR A 18 -8.49 -11.17 6.02
CA THR A 18 -8.11 -12.34 5.20
C THR A 18 -8.86 -12.42 3.87
N GLU A 19 -9.84 -11.53 3.68
CA GLU A 19 -10.77 -11.51 2.55
C GLU A 19 -11.36 -12.91 2.26
N SER A 20 -11.67 -13.66 3.31
CA SER A 20 -12.16 -15.04 3.19
C SER A 20 -12.93 -15.52 4.41
N VAL A 21 -13.79 -16.51 4.20
CA VAL A 21 -14.32 -17.37 5.26
C VAL A 21 -13.85 -18.81 5.03
N ALA A 22 -13.40 -19.46 6.08
CA ALA A 22 -12.97 -20.85 6.07
C ALA A 22 -13.74 -21.64 7.15
N PRO A 23 -13.73 -22.98 7.12
CA PRO A 23 -14.16 -23.75 8.27
C PRO A 23 -13.34 -23.42 9.53
N TYR A 24 -13.96 -23.53 10.70
CA TYR A 24 -13.35 -23.14 11.98
C TYR A 24 -11.97 -23.76 12.23
N SER A 25 -11.77 -25.04 11.86
CA SER A 25 -10.51 -25.75 12.06
C SER A 25 -9.31 -25.11 11.34
N PHE A 26 -9.54 -24.32 10.29
CA PHE A 26 -8.47 -23.62 9.55
C PHE A 26 -7.87 -22.48 10.37
N TYR A 27 -8.65 -21.82 11.23
CA TYR A 27 -8.21 -20.62 11.95
C TYR A 27 -7.10 -20.92 12.96
N GLN A 28 -7.05 -22.14 13.50
CA GLN A 28 -6.04 -22.57 14.47
C GLN A 28 -4.66 -22.85 13.85
N VAL A 29 -4.60 -23.07 12.52
CA VAL A 29 -3.39 -23.55 11.84
C VAL A 29 -2.89 -22.62 10.74
N ARG A 30 -3.70 -21.65 10.32
CA ARG A 30 -3.28 -20.66 9.32
C ARG A 30 -2.31 -19.65 9.93
N ASN A 31 -1.42 -19.12 9.11
CA ASN A 31 -0.34 -18.23 9.51
C ASN A 31 -0.69 -16.74 9.34
N TYR A 32 -1.92 -16.44 8.92
CA TYR A 32 -2.36 -15.09 8.57
C TYR A 32 -3.77 -14.80 9.09
N GLY A 33 -4.00 -13.55 9.52
CA GLY A 33 -5.20 -13.15 10.25
C GLY A 33 -5.16 -13.57 11.72
N TYR A 34 -6.30 -13.54 12.38
CA TYR A 34 -6.41 -13.96 13.78
C TYR A 34 -6.59 -15.48 13.89
N ASP A 35 -6.02 -16.06 14.93
CA ASP A 35 -6.17 -17.47 15.32
C ASP A 35 -7.56 -17.79 15.91
N SER A 36 -8.30 -16.74 16.28
CA SER A 36 -9.65 -16.81 16.83
C SER A 36 -10.73 -16.60 15.76
N PHE A 37 -11.76 -17.45 15.83
CA PHE A 37 -13.00 -17.31 15.09
C PHE A 37 -14.15 -17.83 15.96
N VAL A 38 -15.15 -16.99 16.21
CA VAL A 38 -16.28 -17.33 17.07
C VAL A 38 -17.27 -18.18 16.28
N CYS A 39 -17.45 -19.43 16.70
CA CYS A 39 -18.51 -20.30 16.18
C CYS A 39 -19.86 -19.92 16.79
N LEU A 40 -20.93 -20.20 16.06
CA LEU A 40 -22.29 -20.08 16.58
C LEU A 40 -22.71 -21.45 17.14
N ASP A 41 -23.30 -21.47 18.34
CA ASP A 41 -23.78 -22.73 18.95
C ASP A 41 -24.80 -23.47 18.08
N LEU A 42 -25.59 -22.71 17.31
CA LEU A 42 -26.57 -23.23 16.35
C LEU A 42 -25.93 -23.95 15.14
N ILE A 43 -24.64 -23.74 14.89
CA ILE A 43 -23.88 -24.33 13.79
C ILE A 43 -22.57 -24.92 14.36
N PRO A 44 -22.64 -26.09 15.03
CA PRO A 44 -21.50 -26.62 15.81
C PRO A 44 -20.43 -27.34 14.96
N PHE A 45 -20.48 -27.22 13.63
CA PHE A 45 -19.58 -27.90 12.70
C PHE A 45 -18.25 -27.17 12.56
N LYS A 46 -17.14 -27.90 12.62
CA LYS A 46 -15.79 -27.29 12.69
C LYS A 46 -15.02 -27.37 11.37
N ASN A 47 -15.28 -28.38 10.56
CA ASN A 47 -14.53 -28.71 9.36
C ASN A 47 -15.26 -28.34 8.07
N VAL A 48 -16.51 -27.90 8.17
CA VAL A 48 -17.30 -27.38 7.05
C VAL A 48 -17.95 -26.04 7.38
N LEU A 49 -18.23 -25.27 6.33
CA LEU A 49 -19.09 -24.09 6.36
C LEU A 49 -20.53 -24.50 6.03
N ILE A 50 -21.50 -23.91 6.71
CA ILE A 50 -22.92 -24.07 6.41
C ILE A 50 -23.45 -22.78 5.77
N LEU A 51 -24.14 -22.94 4.64
CA LEU A 51 -24.66 -21.86 3.82
C LEU A 51 -26.17 -22.06 3.57
N PHE A 52 -26.91 -20.96 3.54
CA PHE A 52 -28.36 -20.97 3.39
C PHE A 52 -28.80 -20.26 2.12
N SER A 53 -29.88 -20.73 1.49
CA SER A 53 -30.48 -20.04 0.34
C SER A 53 -31.30 -18.81 0.70
N ARG A 54 -31.54 -18.57 2.00
CA ARG A 54 -32.30 -17.44 2.56
C ARG A 54 -31.57 -16.83 3.75
N ILE A 55 -31.93 -15.61 4.15
CA ILE A 55 -31.28 -14.86 5.24
C ILE A 55 -31.72 -15.44 6.61
N PRO A 56 -30.81 -16.06 7.39
CA PRO A 56 -31.13 -16.62 8.70
C PRO A 56 -31.23 -15.56 9.80
N TYR A 57 -32.31 -15.54 10.58
CA TYR A 57 -32.36 -14.85 11.87
C TYR A 57 -31.67 -15.69 12.93
N PHE A 58 -30.93 -15.04 13.83
CA PHE A 58 -30.42 -15.63 15.05
C PHE A 58 -30.01 -14.52 16.02
N GLU A 59 -29.87 -14.90 17.29
CA GLU A 59 -29.35 -14.04 18.34
C GLU A 59 -28.10 -14.67 18.94
N ILE A 60 -27.16 -13.83 19.37
CA ILE A 60 -25.97 -14.27 20.09
C ILE A 60 -26.13 -13.80 21.53
N TYR A 61 -26.07 -14.74 22.47
CA TYR A 61 -26.14 -14.47 23.89
C TYR A 61 -24.73 -14.57 24.49
N ASP A 62 -23.93 -13.54 24.29
CA ASP A 62 -22.62 -13.40 24.92
C ASP A 62 -22.67 -12.24 25.93
N LYS A 63 -22.49 -12.55 27.22
CA LYS A 63 -22.48 -11.55 28.30
C LYS A 63 -21.10 -10.97 28.55
N GLU A 64 -20.06 -11.64 28.07
CA GLU A 64 -18.66 -11.27 28.31
C GLU A 64 -18.12 -10.42 27.15
N HIS A 65 -18.52 -10.74 25.91
CA HIS A 65 -18.07 -10.04 24.72
C HIS A 65 -19.23 -9.34 24.01
N ASP A 66 -18.95 -8.20 23.38
CA ASP A 66 -19.94 -7.42 22.64
C ASP A 66 -20.22 -8.02 21.25
N SER A 67 -20.65 -9.27 21.21
CA SER A 67 -20.96 -10.01 19.99
C SER A 67 -22.35 -9.64 19.46
N ARG A 68 -22.47 -9.56 18.14
CA ARG A 68 -23.73 -9.25 17.42
C ARG A 68 -23.95 -10.21 16.26
N PRO A 69 -25.21 -10.55 15.95
CA PRO A 69 -25.54 -11.34 14.77
C PRO A 69 -25.13 -10.62 13.47
N LEU A 70 -24.44 -11.35 12.60
CA LEU A 70 -24.02 -10.90 11.29
C LEU A 70 -24.31 -11.98 10.25
N VAL A 71 -24.85 -11.60 9.10
CA VAL A 71 -24.98 -12.49 7.95
C VAL A 71 -24.07 -11.99 6.84
N LEU A 72 -23.32 -12.88 6.21
CA LEU A 72 -22.64 -12.59 4.94
C LEU A 72 -23.53 -13.03 3.79
N GLU A 73 -23.92 -12.11 2.92
CA GLU A 73 -24.39 -12.47 1.57
C GLU A 73 -23.17 -12.71 0.71
N ILE A 74 -23.04 -13.90 0.13
CA ILE A 74 -21.89 -14.29 -0.67
C ILE A 74 -22.36 -14.87 -2.00
N GLU A 75 -21.77 -14.39 -3.09
CA GLU A 75 -21.91 -15.02 -4.40
C GLU A 75 -20.88 -16.16 -4.54
N VAL A 76 -21.39 -17.38 -4.56
CA VAL A 76 -20.61 -18.62 -4.63
C VAL A 76 -20.61 -19.17 -6.06
N ASN A 77 -19.43 -19.60 -6.51
CA ASN A 77 -19.25 -20.31 -7.77
C ASN A 77 -18.97 -21.80 -7.47
N GLU A 78 -19.91 -22.68 -7.81
CA GLU A 78 -19.81 -24.12 -7.53
C GLU A 78 -18.63 -24.82 -8.22
N SER A 79 -18.13 -24.26 -9.33
CA SER A 79 -16.92 -24.80 -9.97
C SER A 79 -15.64 -24.59 -9.16
N ILE A 80 -15.64 -23.58 -8.27
CA ILE A 80 -14.50 -23.22 -7.40
C ILE A 80 -14.74 -23.73 -5.98
N ASN A 81 -15.98 -23.60 -5.50
CA ASN A 81 -16.42 -24.00 -4.18
C ASN A 81 -17.52 -25.06 -4.31
N PRO A 82 -17.16 -26.36 -4.40
CA PRO A 82 -18.13 -27.43 -4.45
C PRO A 82 -19.07 -27.37 -3.24
N LEU A 83 -20.37 -27.44 -3.52
CA LEU A 83 -21.42 -27.39 -2.53
C LEU A 83 -22.08 -28.77 -2.43
N ALA A 84 -22.17 -29.31 -1.22
CA ALA A 84 -23.02 -30.45 -0.93
C ALA A 84 -24.38 -29.93 -0.45
N HIS A 85 -25.46 -30.34 -1.10
CA HIS A 85 -26.81 -30.09 -0.59
C HIS A 85 -27.05 -31.01 0.61
N ILE A 86 -27.44 -30.43 1.75
CA ILE A 86 -27.59 -31.13 3.02
C ILE A 86 -29.05 -31.39 3.34
N ALA A 87 -29.90 -30.38 3.17
CA ALA A 87 -31.30 -30.44 3.54
C ALA A 87 -32.12 -29.36 2.84
N ASP A 88 -33.42 -29.62 2.74
CA ASP A 88 -34.44 -28.62 2.43
C ASP A 88 -35.36 -28.46 3.66
N TYR A 89 -35.45 -27.26 4.20
CA TYR A 89 -36.27 -26.96 5.36
C TYR A 89 -37.16 -25.76 5.07
N GLU A 90 -38.48 -25.95 5.06
CA GLU A 90 -39.47 -24.87 4.83
C GLU A 90 -39.18 -24.01 3.57
N GLY A 91 -38.62 -24.64 2.52
CA GLY A 91 -38.23 -23.95 1.28
C GLY A 91 -36.92 -23.14 1.38
N VAL A 92 -36.11 -23.42 2.40
CA VAL A 92 -34.72 -23.00 2.54
C VAL A 92 -33.82 -24.19 2.22
N ASN A 93 -32.96 -24.04 1.22
CA ASN A 93 -31.96 -25.05 0.89
C ASN A 93 -30.71 -24.78 1.74
N VAL A 94 -30.21 -25.83 2.38
CA VAL A 94 -29.01 -25.80 3.21
C VAL A 94 -27.89 -26.51 2.47
N TYR A 95 -26.74 -25.84 2.35
CA TYR A 95 -25.55 -26.37 1.70
C TYR A 95 -24.39 -26.43 2.68
N SER A 96 -23.48 -27.37 2.46
CA SER A 96 -22.18 -27.39 3.14
C SER A 96 -21.03 -27.34 2.14
N THR A 97 -19.91 -26.81 2.59
CA THR A 97 -18.65 -26.87 1.86
C THR A 97 -17.47 -26.93 2.82
N ASP A 98 -16.47 -27.72 2.49
CA ASP A 98 -15.21 -27.82 3.24
C ASP A 98 -14.10 -26.95 2.63
N THR A 99 -14.50 -25.99 1.77
CA THR A 99 -13.60 -25.11 1.03
C THR A 99 -13.60 -23.69 1.59
N ILE A 100 -12.48 -23.00 1.38
CA ILE A 100 -12.34 -21.59 1.74
C ILE A 100 -13.07 -20.75 0.69
N ILE A 101 -14.00 -19.90 1.11
CA ILE A 101 -14.74 -19.00 0.23
C ILE A 101 -14.03 -17.65 0.22
N ARG A 102 -13.63 -17.21 -0.97
CA ARG A 102 -12.92 -15.94 -1.17
C ARG A 102 -13.91 -14.79 -1.32
N LEU A 103 -13.66 -13.73 -0.57
CA LEU A 103 -14.53 -12.58 -0.50
C LEU A 103 -13.87 -11.38 -1.19
N SER A 104 -14.70 -10.51 -1.71
CA SER A 104 -14.34 -9.24 -2.30
C SER A 104 -15.52 -8.27 -2.15
N PRO A 105 -15.29 -6.96 -2.28
CA PRO A 105 -16.37 -5.98 -2.34
C PRO A 105 -17.43 -6.25 -3.42
N PHE A 106 -17.10 -7.05 -4.44
CA PHE A 106 -17.96 -7.31 -5.60
C PHE A 106 -18.86 -8.53 -5.43
N ASN A 107 -18.47 -9.48 -4.58
CA ASN A 107 -19.18 -10.75 -4.40
C ASN A 107 -19.73 -10.93 -2.97
N THR A 108 -19.56 -9.95 -2.08
CA THR A 108 -19.91 -10.08 -0.66
C THR A 108 -20.56 -8.82 -0.11
N ARG A 109 -21.59 -8.99 0.73
CA ARG A 109 -22.19 -7.92 1.55
C ARG A 109 -22.31 -8.37 3.00
N LEU A 110 -22.06 -7.47 3.92
CA LEU A 110 -22.21 -7.69 5.36
C LEU A 110 -23.57 -7.16 5.78
N LEU A 111 -24.43 -8.05 6.26
CA LEU A 111 -25.84 -7.80 6.52
C LEU A 111 -26.12 -7.80 8.03
N PHE A 112 -26.78 -6.74 8.49
CA PHE A 112 -27.09 -6.51 9.90
C PHE A 112 -28.60 -6.38 10.12
N PHE A 113 -29.08 -6.87 11.27
CA PHE A 113 -30.49 -6.70 11.65
C PHE A 113 -30.77 -5.37 12.36
N LYS A 114 -29.76 -4.78 13.01
CA LYS A 114 -29.88 -3.53 13.77
C LYS A 114 -28.91 -2.46 13.26
N PRO A 115 -29.35 -1.18 13.11
CA PRO A 115 -28.48 -0.11 12.63
C PRO A 115 -27.30 0.21 13.55
N GLN A 116 -27.43 -0.06 14.84
CA GLN A 116 -26.37 0.17 15.83
C GLN A 116 -25.20 -0.78 15.60
N ASP A 117 -25.49 -2.06 15.38
CA ASP A 117 -24.49 -3.11 15.15
C ASP A 117 -23.70 -2.87 13.86
N LEU A 118 -24.39 -2.40 12.82
CA LEU A 118 -23.76 -1.99 11.55
C LEU A 118 -22.76 -0.85 11.78
N LYS A 119 -23.20 0.23 12.45
CA LYS A 119 -22.34 1.40 12.72
C LYS A 119 -21.13 1.01 13.56
N HIS A 120 -21.33 0.20 14.59
CA HIS A 120 -20.26 -0.26 15.46
C HIS A 120 -19.24 -1.08 14.66
N SER A 121 -19.70 -2.12 13.95
CA SER A 121 -18.81 -2.98 13.16
C SER A 121 -18.04 -2.18 12.11
N ARG A 122 -18.68 -1.20 11.46
CA ARG A 122 -18.02 -0.33 10.48
C ARG A 122 -16.91 0.53 11.10
N LEU A 123 -17.12 1.07 12.31
CA LEU A 123 -16.10 1.83 13.03
C LEU A 123 -14.93 0.93 13.44
N SER A 124 -15.22 -0.26 13.98
CA SER A 124 -14.18 -1.23 14.33
C SER A 124 -13.32 -1.62 13.13
N CYS A 125 -13.94 -1.78 11.95
CA CYS A 125 -13.22 -2.09 10.71
C CYS A 125 -12.35 -0.93 10.21
N SER A 126 -12.81 0.32 10.34
CA SER A 126 -12.05 1.48 9.86
C SER A 126 -10.80 1.75 10.68
N ASP A 127 -10.79 1.33 11.94
CA ASP A 127 -9.65 1.51 12.85
C ASP A 127 -8.61 0.38 12.71
N SER A 128 -8.94 -0.71 12.01
CA SER A 128 -8.06 -1.87 11.84
C SER A 128 -7.10 -1.70 10.66
N LEU A 129 -5.79 -1.72 10.96
CA LEU A 129 -4.73 -1.63 9.95
C LEU A 129 -4.57 -2.91 9.12
N THR A 130 -5.11 -4.05 9.57
CA THR A 130 -5.03 -5.33 8.85
C THR A 130 -6.13 -5.47 7.80
N ASN A 131 -7.15 -4.63 7.87
CA ASN A 131 -8.27 -4.62 6.93
C ASN A 131 -7.98 -3.73 5.71
N LYS A 132 -7.54 -4.35 4.61
CA LYS A 132 -7.06 -3.63 3.42
C LYS A 132 -8.17 -2.98 2.60
N LEU A 133 -9.36 -3.60 2.57
CA LEU A 133 -10.47 -3.22 1.69
C LEU A 133 -11.78 -2.97 2.44
N GLY A 134 -11.75 -2.87 3.77
CA GLY A 134 -12.95 -2.82 4.61
C GLY A 134 -13.87 -1.64 4.29
N ASP A 135 -13.30 -0.51 3.87
CA ASP A 135 -14.04 0.68 3.41
C ASP A 135 -14.78 0.46 2.07
N ARG A 136 -14.43 -0.60 1.33
CA ARG A 136 -15.02 -0.95 0.03
C ARG A 136 -16.11 -1.99 0.14
N PHE A 137 -16.12 -2.83 1.18
CA PHE A 137 -17.21 -3.78 1.39
C PHE A 137 -18.51 -3.05 1.70
N TYR A 138 -19.63 -3.62 1.23
CA TYR A 138 -20.95 -3.09 1.51
C TYR A 138 -21.45 -3.59 2.88
N PHE A 139 -21.86 -2.64 3.71
CA PHE A 139 -22.50 -2.88 5.00
C PHE A 139 -23.95 -2.43 4.88
N ASP A 140 -24.88 -3.36 5.00
CA ASP A 140 -26.30 -3.11 4.74
C ASP A 140 -27.20 -3.67 5.83
N MET A 141 -28.40 -3.10 5.88
CA MET A 141 -29.48 -3.61 6.71
C MET A 141 -30.19 -4.75 5.98
N CYS A 142 -30.61 -5.77 6.72
CA CYS A 142 -31.38 -6.88 6.19
C CYS A 142 -32.65 -7.16 7.01
N ARG A 143 -33.53 -7.97 6.42
CA ARG A 143 -34.68 -8.58 7.09
C ARG A 143 -34.49 -10.08 7.04
N ALA A 144 -34.75 -10.75 8.14
CA ALA A 144 -34.68 -12.20 8.19
C ALA A 144 -35.80 -12.83 7.36
N GLU A 145 -35.51 -14.00 6.82
CA GLU A 145 -36.43 -14.78 6.00
C GLU A 145 -36.83 -16.11 6.66
N PHE A 146 -36.05 -16.58 7.63
CA PHE A 146 -36.38 -17.72 8.49
C PHE A 146 -35.61 -17.64 9.82
N ASP A 147 -36.03 -18.41 10.84
CA ASP A 147 -35.31 -18.50 12.12
C ASP A 147 -34.38 -19.72 12.13
N LEU A 148 -33.07 -19.46 12.32
CA LEU A 148 -32.02 -20.48 12.35
C LEU A 148 -32.20 -21.49 13.49
N ALA A 149 -32.83 -21.08 14.61
CA ALA A 149 -33.07 -21.98 15.73
C ALA A 149 -33.96 -23.18 15.34
N HIS A 150 -34.85 -23.02 14.36
CA HIS A 150 -35.67 -24.12 13.87
C HIS A 150 -34.84 -25.24 13.23
N LEU A 151 -33.74 -24.91 12.55
CA LEU A 151 -32.84 -25.91 11.96
C LEU A 151 -32.08 -26.71 13.03
N SER A 152 -31.70 -26.09 14.14
CA SER A 152 -30.98 -26.80 15.21
C SER A 152 -31.79 -27.97 15.80
N ASN A 153 -33.12 -27.89 15.77
CA ASN A 153 -34.03 -28.94 16.23
C ASN A 153 -34.20 -30.10 15.24
N THR A 154 -33.67 -29.99 14.01
CA THR A 154 -33.93 -30.96 12.93
C THR A 154 -32.88 -32.06 12.80
N ASN A 155 -31.84 -32.09 13.65
CA ASN A 155 -30.72 -33.04 13.55
C ASN A 155 -30.10 -33.09 12.13
N LEU A 156 -29.59 -31.96 11.64
CA LEU A 156 -28.92 -31.88 10.35
C LEU A 156 -27.78 -32.93 10.26
N HIS A 157 -27.90 -33.85 9.29
CA HIS A 157 -26.86 -34.84 9.01
C HIS A 157 -25.79 -34.23 8.10
N VAL A 158 -24.75 -33.67 8.71
CA VAL A 158 -23.60 -33.10 8.01
C VAL A 158 -22.38 -33.98 8.23
N ASP A 159 -21.66 -34.34 7.16
CA ASP A 159 -20.34 -34.96 7.27
C ASP A 159 -19.31 -33.86 7.59
N ASP A 160 -19.04 -33.66 8.89
CA ASP A 160 -18.12 -32.62 9.38
C ASP A 160 -16.65 -33.02 9.21
N LYS A 161 -16.25 -33.25 7.96
CA LYS A 161 -14.90 -33.60 7.56
C LYS A 161 -14.41 -32.67 6.46
N CYS A 162 -13.10 -32.41 6.47
CA CYS A 162 -12.44 -31.65 5.43
C CYS A 162 -11.48 -32.54 4.66
N ASN A 163 -11.73 -32.68 3.36
CA ASN A 163 -10.84 -33.38 2.45
C ASN A 163 -9.62 -32.50 2.13
N ASN A 164 -8.42 -33.10 2.14
CA ASN A 164 -7.15 -32.43 1.84
C ASN A 164 -6.89 -31.19 2.70
N PHE A 165 -7.26 -31.24 3.99
CA PHE A 165 -7.17 -30.12 4.93
C PHE A 165 -5.79 -29.43 4.91
N GLU A 166 -4.71 -30.20 5.11
CA GLU A 166 -3.34 -29.66 5.15
C GLU A 166 -2.97 -28.93 3.85
N GLN A 167 -3.33 -29.51 2.70
CA GLN A 167 -3.06 -28.92 1.39
C GLN A 167 -3.83 -27.60 1.20
N LYS A 168 -5.11 -27.55 1.62
CA LYS A 168 -5.93 -26.34 1.53
C LYS A 168 -5.39 -25.21 2.41
N VAL A 169 -5.01 -25.53 3.65
CA VAL A 169 -4.38 -24.57 4.59
C VAL A 169 -3.06 -24.06 4.02
N PHE A 170 -2.22 -24.96 3.50
CA PHE A 170 -0.94 -24.62 2.91
C PHE A 170 -1.09 -23.68 1.70
N GLN A 171 -2.03 -23.99 0.79
CA GLN A 171 -2.33 -23.13 -0.35
C GLN A 171 -2.90 -21.76 0.08
N ASP A 172 -3.73 -21.72 1.12
CA ASP A 172 -4.26 -20.47 1.67
C ASP A 172 -3.15 -19.56 2.22
N ASN A 173 -2.24 -20.13 3.01
CA ASN A 173 -1.09 -19.41 3.52
C ASN A 173 -0.24 -18.82 2.39
N ARG A 174 0.06 -19.63 1.36
CA ARG A 174 0.80 -19.19 0.16
C ARG A 174 0.09 -18.04 -0.57
N LEU A 175 -1.21 -18.18 -0.81
CA LEU A 175 -2.01 -17.15 -1.46
C LEU A 175 -2.02 -15.84 -0.66
N ASN A 176 -2.15 -15.90 0.66
CA ASN A 176 -2.12 -14.71 1.51
C ASN A 176 -0.77 -13.99 1.45
N THR A 177 0.36 -14.71 1.39
CA THR A 177 1.68 -14.11 1.19
C THR A 177 1.78 -13.41 -0.16
N ILE A 178 1.30 -14.03 -1.24
CA ILE A 178 1.25 -13.43 -2.58
C ILE A 178 0.35 -12.19 -2.61
N LYS A 179 -0.85 -12.26 -2.01
CA LYS A 179 -1.73 -11.09 -1.86
C LYS A 179 -0.99 -9.96 -1.17
N GLY A 180 -0.29 -10.26 -0.07
CA GLY A 180 0.60 -9.31 0.62
C GLY A 180 1.59 -8.67 -0.35
N PHE A 181 2.39 -9.49 -1.04
CA PHE A 181 3.38 -9.04 -2.02
C PHE A 181 2.80 -8.11 -3.10
N VAL A 182 1.71 -8.52 -3.74
CA VAL A 182 1.07 -7.76 -4.83
C VAL A 182 0.46 -6.45 -4.33
N PHE A 183 -0.36 -6.48 -3.27
CA PHE A 183 -0.92 -5.26 -2.67
C PHE A 183 0.18 -4.32 -2.26
N GLY A 184 1.23 -4.92 -1.76
CA GLY A 184 2.41 -4.25 -1.40
C GLY A 184 3.04 -3.43 -2.50
N TYR A 185 3.53 -4.15 -3.51
CA TYR A 185 4.09 -3.58 -4.72
C TYR A 185 3.19 -2.47 -5.29
N TYR A 186 1.88 -2.73 -5.38
CA TYR A 186 0.88 -1.76 -5.81
C TYR A 186 0.85 -0.49 -4.95
N LEU A 187 0.84 -0.62 -3.61
CA LEU A 187 0.91 0.52 -2.70
C LEU A 187 2.19 1.33 -2.94
N GLY A 188 3.30 0.63 -3.18
CA GLY A 188 4.55 1.21 -3.61
C GLY A 188 4.42 2.07 -4.85
N VAL A 189 3.88 1.52 -5.93
CA VAL A 189 3.59 2.26 -7.16
C VAL A 189 2.69 3.47 -6.86
N SER A 190 1.62 3.28 -6.09
CA SER A 190 0.60 4.30 -5.83
C SER A 190 1.10 5.49 -5.00
N LYS A 191 2.08 5.27 -4.11
CA LYS A 191 2.62 6.28 -3.19
C LYS A 191 3.95 6.85 -3.66
N SER A 192 4.56 6.25 -4.67
CA SER A 192 5.80 6.72 -5.23
C SER A 192 5.66 8.14 -5.79
N VAL A 193 6.76 8.89 -5.74
CA VAL A 193 6.87 10.24 -6.28
C VAL A 193 8.11 10.35 -7.15
N SER A 194 8.20 11.34 -8.02
CA SER A 194 9.44 11.63 -8.76
C SER A 194 10.52 12.21 -7.84
N SER A 195 11.79 12.17 -8.25
CA SER A 195 12.89 12.83 -7.53
C SER A 195 12.64 14.33 -7.34
N ASN A 196 12.06 14.97 -8.35
CA ASN A 196 11.65 16.37 -8.29
C ASN A 196 10.58 16.60 -7.22
N SER A 197 9.49 15.83 -7.24
CA SER A 197 8.43 15.91 -6.22
C SER A 197 8.94 15.61 -4.81
N ALA A 198 9.89 14.67 -4.65
CA ALA A 198 10.53 14.40 -3.37
C ALA A 198 11.32 15.61 -2.84
N LYS A 199 12.05 16.33 -3.73
CA LYS A 199 12.72 17.59 -3.37
C LYS A 199 11.71 18.67 -2.97
N LEU A 200 10.58 18.78 -3.69
CA LEU A 200 9.51 19.72 -3.34
C LEU A 200 8.95 19.44 -1.94
N LEU A 201 8.68 18.17 -1.60
CA LEU A 201 8.23 17.78 -0.25
C LEU A 201 9.25 18.12 0.83
N LYS A 202 10.55 17.90 0.57
CA LYS A 202 11.64 18.27 1.49
C LYS A 202 11.66 19.78 1.75
N ILE A 203 11.56 20.57 0.68
CA ILE A 203 11.52 22.04 0.77
C ILE A 203 10.26 22.51 1.49
N GLN A 204 9.09 21.98 1.13
CA GLN A 204 7.81 22.28 1.78
C GLN A 204 7.86 22.00 3.28
N LYS A 205 8.44 20.87 3.70
CA LYS A 205 8.63 20.54 5.12
C LYS A 205 9.52 21.58 5.80
N ARG A 206 10.64 21.95 5.18
CA ARG A 206 11.55 22.96 5.75
C ARG A 206 10.89 24.34 5.86
N VAL A 207 10.12 24.76 4.84
CA VAL A 207 9.34 26.01 4.88
C VAL A 207 8.29 25.95 5.99
N TYR A 208 7.61 24.81 6.19
CA TYR A 208 6.69 24.61 7.30
C TYR A 208 7.38 24.79 8.66
N ASP A 209 8.55 24.17 8.85
CA ASP A 209 9.32 24.24 10.10
C ASP A 209 9.76 25.69 10.42
N ILE A 210 10.19 26.44 9.40
CA ILE A 210 10.52 27.86 9.52
C ILE A 210 9.26 28.66 9.89
N ALA A 211 8.15 28.47 9.17
CA ALA A 211 6.88 29.16 9.43
C ALA A 211 6.37 28.91 10.86
N ALA A 212 6.41 27.66 11.31
CA ALA A 212 6.00 27.28 12.67
C ALA A 212 6.90 27.92 13.74
N THR A 213 8.21 27.97 13.49
CA THR A 213 9.18 28.60 14.40
C THR A 213 8.96 30.11 14.51
N VAL A 214 8.77 30.79 13.38
CA VAL A 214 8.49 32.24 13.35
C VAL A 214 7.18 32.54 14.09
N LYS A 215 6.15 31.72 13.90
CA LYS A 215 4.88 31.84 14.64
C LYS A 215 5.07 31.68 16.14
N ASN A 216 5.79 30.65 16.57
CA ASN A 216 6.05 30.37 17.98
C ASN A 216 6.86 31.48 18.66
N ASN A 217 7.71 32.17 17.91
CA ASN A 217 8.48 33.32 18.38
C ASN A 217 7.71 34.65 18.30
N GLY A 218 6.37 34.64 18.18
CA GLY A 218 5.56 35.86 18.17
C GLY A 218 5.76 36.73 16.93
N GLY A 219 6.19 36.14 15.80
CA GLY A 219 6.48 36.86 14.56
C GLY A 219 7.90 37.41 14.45
N TYR A 220 8.71 37.30 15.51
CA TYR A 220 10.12 37.66 15.44
C TYR A 220 10.91 36.59 14.67
N SER A 221 11.55 37.02 13.59
CA SER A 221 12.37 36.18 12.72
C SER A 221 13.78 36.76 12.64
N ASN A 222 14.75 35.89 12.35
CA ASN A 222 16.15 36.28 12.18
C ASN A 222 16.48 36.34 10.67
N ASN A 223 17.41 37.20 10.27
CA ASN A 223 17.80 37.37 8.86
C ASN A 223 18.27 36.07 8.19
N SER A 224 18.79 35.12 8.98
CA SER A 224 19.16 33.79 8.50
C SER A 224 17.97 33.01 7.93
N PHE A 225 16.77 33.12 8.52
CA PHE A 225 15.58 32.44 8.02
C PHE A 225 15.08 33.06 6.72
N PHE A 226 15.19 34.38 6.54
CA PHE A 226 14.81 35.03 5.29
C PHE A 226 15.72 34.62 4.14
N ASN A 227 17.03 34.61 4.37
CA ASN A 227 18.00 34.14 3.38
C ASN A 227 17.75 32.65 3.02
N GLU A 228 17.46 31.82 4.02
CA GLU A 228 17.12 30.42 3.80
C GLU A 228 15.82 30.26 3.01
N LEU A 229 14.76 30.99 3.34
CA LEU A 229 13.48 30.96 2.61
C LEU A 229 13.63 31.38 1.15
N GLU A 230 14.46 32.40 0.86
CA GLU A 230 14.76 32.77 -0.53
C GLU A 230 15.50 31.68 -1.30
N GLN A 231 16.45 31.01 -0.65
CA GLN A 231 17.17 29.88 -1.25
C GLN A 231 16.22 28.72 -1.53
N LEU A 232 15.37 28.37 -0.55
CA LEU A 232 14.36 27.33 -0.66
C LEU A 232 13.34 27.65 -1.77
N ASP A 233 12.88 28.90 -1.89
CA ASP A 233 11.96 29.32 -2.95
C ASP A 233 12.58 29.21 -4.35
N LYS A 234 13.87 29.58 -4.50
CA LYS A 234 14.61 29.40 -5.75
C LYS A 234 14.79 27.92 -6.08
N GLU A 235 15.14 27.10 -5.09
CA GLU A 235 15.31 25.66 -5.26
C GLU A 235 13.99 24.97 -5.58
N TYR A 236 12.88 25.37 -4.96
CA TYR A 236 11.55 24.84 -5.21
C TYR A 236 11.17 25.07 -6.67
N ARG A 237 11.27 26.32 -7.14
CA ARG A 237 10.94 26.68 -8.53
C ARG A 237 11.84 25.99 -9.56
N ARG A 238 13.12 25.74 -9.23
CA ARG A 238 14.03 25.00 -10.10
C ARG A 238 13.61 23.54 -10.29
N ASN A 239 13.03 22.92 -9.26
CA ASN A 239 12.63 21.51 -9.30
C ASN A 239 11.13 21.31 -9.58
N ASP A 240 10.32 22.38 -9.64
CA ASP A 240 8.89 22.29 -9.93
C ASP A 240 8.63 21.79 -11.36
N PRO A 241 7.99 20.61 -11.55
CA PRO A 241 7.66 20.08 -12.86
C PRO A 241 6.85 21.04 -13.74
N SER A 242 5.98 21.87 -13.14
CA SER A 242 5.20 22.86 -13.89
C SER A 242 6.12 23.94 -14.47
N THR A 243 7.05 24.44 -13.66
CA THR A 243 8.06 25.41 -14.08
C THR A 243 8.99 24.85 -15.16
N LEU A 244 9.43 23.60 -15.02
CA LEU A 244 10.26 22.92 -16.04
C LEU A 244 9.50 22.76 -17.36
N LYS A 245 8.27 22.26 -17.32
CA LYS A 245 7.41 22.13 -18.50
C LYS A 245 7.16 23.47 -19.20
N CYS A 246 6.95 24.54 -18.43
CA CYS A 246 6.81 25.89 -18.99
C CYS A 246 8.07 26.34 -19.74
N LYS A 247 9.25 26.08 -19.16
CA LYS A 247 10.52 26.44 -19.79
C LYS A 247 10.70 25.69 -21.10
N ASP A 248 10.45 24.39 -21.12
CA ASP A 248 10.56 23.57 -22.33
C ASP A 248 9.58 24.02 -23.42
N LEU A 249 8.33 24.33 -23.06
CA LEU A 249 7.33 24.83 -24.01
C LEU A 249 7.73 26.20 -24.58
N TRP A 250 8.24 27.08 -23.73
CA TRP A 250 8.73 28.40 -24.13
C TRP A 250 9.90 28.27 -25.13
N ASP A 251 10.91 27.47 -24.79
CA ASP A 251 12.08 27.28 -25.63
C ASP A 251 11.72 26.62 -26.96
N LYS A 252 10.83 25.62 -26.98
CA LYS A 252 10.29 25.04 -28.22
C LYS A 252 9.57 26.06 -29.09
N THR A 253 8.71 26.89 -28.48
CA THR A 253 7.98 27.94 -29.21
C THR A 253 8.94 28.93 -29.85
N LEU A 254 10.00 29.32 -29.14
CA LEU A 254 11.00 30.25 -29.70
C LEU A 254 11.78 29.62 -30.86
N ILE A 255 12.13 28.34 -30.76
CA ILE A 255 12.78 27.60 -31.85
C ILE A 255 11.86 27.54 -33.08
N GLU A 256 10.59 27.19 -32.90
CA GLU A 256 9.60 27.13 -33.99
C GLU A 256 9.40 28.49 -34.67
N LEU A 257 9.46 29.58 -33.91
CA LEU A 257 9.35 30.94 -34.42
C LEU A 257 10.68 31.51 -34.96
N GLY A 258 11.79 30.77 -34.84
CA GLY A 258 13.12 31.23 -35.25
C GLY A 258 13.64 32.41 -34.42
N ILE A 259 13.18 32.58 -33.18
CA ILE A 259 13.53 33.71 -32.31
C ILE A 259 14.68 33.31 -31.37
N PRO A 260 15.83 34.02 -31.39
CA PRO A 260 16.89 33.79 -30.42
C PRO A 260 16.43 34.14 -29.00
N SER A 261 16.43 33.14 -28.10
CA SER A 261 15.95 33.28 -26.71
C SER A 261 16.69 34.38 -25.95
N GLU A 262 17.99 34.51 -26.17
CA GLU A 262 18.83 35.49 -25.47
C GLU A 262 18.49 36.93 -25.88
N ALA A 263 18.30 37.19 -27.17
CA ALA A 263 17.89 38.49 -27.68
C ALA A 263 16.50 38.90 -27.19
N LEU A 264 15.56 37.95 -27.17
CA LEU A 264 14.20 38.22 -26.68
C LEU A 264 14.17 38.48 -25.16
N ASN A 265 14.95 37.73 -24.38
CA ASN A 265 15.06 37.97 -22.94
C ASN A 265 15.71 39.32 -22.63
N GLN A 266 16.71 39.75 -23.39
CA GLN A 266 17.29 41.10 -23.28
C GLN A 266 16.25 42.18 -23.59
N LEU A 267 15.46 42.00 -24.65
CA LEU A 267 14.37 42.91 -25.01
C LEU A 267 13.33 43.02 -23.89
N PHE A 268 12.89 41.88 -23.33
CA PHE A 268 11.92 41.90 -22.23
C PHE A 268 12.46 42.51 -20.94
N ALA A 269 13.76 42.41 -20.69
CA ALA A 269 14.40 43.06 -19.56
C ALA A 269 14.41 44.58 -19.73
N LEU A 270 14.66 45.09 -20.94
CA LEU A 270 14.64 46.53 -21.23
C LEU A 270 13.27 47.17 -20.96
N TYR A 271 12.18 46.45 -21.23
CA TYR A 271 10.82 46.94 -21.03
C TYR A 271 10.19 46.54 -19.68
N ASP A 272 10.92 45.83 -18.82
CA ASP A 272 10.42 45.28 -17.54
C ASP A 272 9.12 44.43 -17.70
N VAL A 273 8.94 43.78 -18.84
CA VAL A 273 7.75 42.97 -19.16
C VAL A 273 8.01 41.46 -19.10
N ASN A 274 9.23 41.05 -18.75
CA ASN A 274 9.64 39.64 -18.76
C ASN A 274 8.72 38.74 -17.92
N GLY A 275 8.38 39.18 -16.71
CA GLY A 275 7.44 38.46 -15.84
C GLY A 275 6.03 38.37 -16.41
N VAL A 276 5.52 39.46 -17.01
CA VAL A 276 4.15 39.54 -17.54
C VAL A 276 3.99 38.66 -18.77
N VAL A 277 4.91 38.74 -19.73
CA VAL A 277 4.84 37.98 -20.98
C VAL A 277 4.93 36.49 -20.71
N LYS A 278 5.89 36.05 -19.88
CA LYS A 278 6.03 34.64 -19.51
C LYS A 278 4.81 34.13 -18.75
N THR A 279 4.27 34.90 -17.81
CA THR A 279 3.05 34.52 -17.07
C THR A 279 1.84 34.37 -17.99
N ASN A 280 1.66 35.27 -18.95
CA ASN A 280 0.56 35.20 -19.92
C ASN A 280 0.72 34.02 -20.88
N PHE A 281 1.95 33.72 -21.31
CA PHE A 281 2.23 32.53 -22.10
C PHE A 281 1.87 31.25 -21.32
N MET A 282 2.30 31.15 -20.07
CA MET A 282 2.00 30.02 -19.19
C MET A 282 0.49 29.79 -19.03
N LYS A 283 -0.26 30.86 -18.74
CA LYS A 283 -1.74 30.82 -18.66
C LYS A 283 -2.39 30.30 -19.93
N LYS A 284 -1.93 30.76 -21.10
CA LYS A 284 -2.47 30.30 -22.41
C LYS A 284 -2.19 28.82 -22.67
N GLN A 285 -1.07 28.30 -22.17
CA GLN A 285 -0.70 26.88 -22.28
C GLN A 285 -1.33 26.00 -21.18
N GLY A 286 -2.16 26.57 -20.29
CA GLY A 286 -2.80 25.85 -19.20
C GLY A 286 -1.84 25.37 -18.11
N VAL A 287 -0.63 25.96 -18.02
CA VAL A 287 0.35 25.63 -16.99
C VAL A 287 0.49 26.81 -16.04
N MET A 288 0.36 26.59 -14.74
CA MET A 288 0.49 27.62 -13.72
C MET A 288 1.56 27.21 -12.71
N PRO A 289 2.77 27.82 -12.75
CA PRO A 289 3.79 27.55 -11.74
C PRO A 289 3.42 28.17 -10.39
N THR A 290 4.13 27.78 -9.33
CA THR A 290 3.93 28.37 -8.00
C THR A 290 4.18 29.86 -7.97
N VAL A 291 3.37 30.54 -7.15
CA VAL A 291 3.57 31.95 -6.80
C VAL A 291 4.82 32.07 -5.94
N SER A 292 5.68 33.05 -6.25
CA SER A 292 6.97 33.21 -5.57
C SER A 292 6.82 33.79 -4.15
N LEU A 293 7.77 33.48 -3.26
CA LEU A 293 7.82 34.07 -1.92
C LEU A 293 7.72 35.61 -1.92
N HIS A 294 8.37 36.26 -2.89
CA HIS A 294 8.40 37.72 -3.02
C HIS A 294 7.01 38.33 -3.25
N GLN A 295 6.09 37.60 -3.88
CA GLN A 295 4.72 38.06 -4.13
C GLN A 295 3.84 37.99 -2.88
N TYR A 296 4.15 37.10 -1.94
CA TYR A 296 3.48 37.06 -0.63
C TYR A 296 4.10 38.07 0.35
N GLY A 297 5.41 38.27 0.25
CA GLY A 297 6.18 39.04 1.23
C GLY A 297 6.40 38.25 2.52
N PHE A 298 7.47 38.62 3.23
CA PHE A 298 7.93 37.89 4.43
C PHE A 298 6.95 37.93 5.61
N ASN A 299 5.99 38.84 5.61
CA ASN A 299 4.95 38.90 6.66
C ASN A 299 3.83 37.86 6.44
N ASN A 300 3.76 37.24 5.25
CA ASN A 300 2.70 36.29 4.88
C ASN A 300 3.23 34.88 4.62
N ILE A 301 4.28 34.47 5.34
CA ILE A 301 4.92 33.15 5.19
C ILE A 301 3.91 32.00 5.38
N GLU A 302 2.90 32.16 6.23
CA GLU A 302 1.84 31.13 6.39
C GLU A 302 1.03 30.92 5.10
N MET A 303 0.66 32.00 4.40
CA MET A 303 -0.05 31.90 3.12
C MET A 303 0.85 31.30 2.03
N TYR A 304 2.13 31.67 1.99
CA TYR A 304 3.10 31.08 1.08
C TYR A 304 3.27 29.57 1.33
N ARG A 305 3.42 29.17 2.60
CA ARG A 305 3.49 27.76 3.01
C ARG A 305 2.27 26.97 2.57
N ASP A 306 1.07 27.52 2.79
CA ASP A 306 -0.18 26.83 2.44
C ASP A 306 -0.35 26.72 0.92
N ASN A 307 0.09 27.73 0.16
CA ASN A 307 0.14 27.67 -1.30
C ASN A 307 1.12 26.60 -1.80
N LEU A 308 2.34 26.56 -1.27
CA LEU A 308 3.32 25.52 -1.61
C LEU A 308 2.79 24.12 -1.31
N LYS A 309 2.13 23.94 -0.16
CA LYS A 309 1.52 22.67 0.21
C LYS A 309 0.46 22.27 -0.81
N HIS A 310 -0.48 23.15 -1.11
CA HIS A 310 -1.56 22.86 -2.06
C HIS A 310 -1.02 22.53 -3.46
N HIS A 311 -0.04 23.30 -3.95
CA HIS A 311 0.57 23.05 -5.25
C HIS A 311 1.32 21.73 -5.29
N THR A 312 2.16 21.44 -4.28
CA THR A 312 2.91 20.18 -4.19
C THR A 312 1.97 18.97 -4.12
N ASP A 313 0.91 19.06 -3.32
CA ASP A 313 -0.11 18.01 -3.21
C ASP A 313 -0.79 17.74 -4.57
N ASN A 314 -1.08 18.78 -5.34
CA ASN A 314 -1.67 18.64 -6.68
C ASN A 314 -0.70 17.99 -7.67
N ILE A 315 0.56 18.40 -7.70
CA ILE A 315 1.59 17.76 -8.57
C ILE A 315 1.69 16.27 -8.26
N ILE A 316 1.82 15.92 -6.97
CA ILE A 316 1.95 14.54 -6.53
C ILE A 316 0.72 13.72 -6.92
N ARG A 317 -0.49 14.26 -6.76
CA ARG A 317 -1.72 13.58 -7.16
C ARG A 317 -1.75 13.29 -8.65
N GLU A 318 -1.37 14.25 -9.49
CA GLU A 318 -1.33 14.05 -10.94
C GLU A 318 -0.24 13.03 -11.34
N GLU A 319 0.97 13.11 -10.75
CA GLU A 319 2.02 12.10 -10.96
C GLU A 319 1.55 10.69 -10.58
N GLN A 320 0.97 10.54 -9.39
CA GLN A 320 0.45 9.26 -8.90
C GLN A 320 -0.68 8.72 -9.76
N LYS A 321 -1.57 9.60 -10.24
CA LYS A 321 -2.66 9.23 -11.16
C LYS A 321 -2.14 8.71 -12.49
N ILE A 322 -1.16 9.40 -13.09
CA ILE A 322 -0.51 8.95 -14.33
C ILE A 322 0.17 7.60 -14.11
N GLN A 323 0.91 7.46 -13.01
CA GLN A 323 1.61 6.24 -12.67
C GLN A 323 0.65 5.06 -12.47
N LEU A 324 -0.48 5.26 -11.77
CA LEU A 324 -1.50 4.23 -11.60
C LEU A 324 -2.24 3.90 -12.90
N SER A 325 -2.47 4.88 -13.76
CA SER A 325 -3.15 4.65 -15.05
C SER A 325 -2.32 3.81 -16.02
N SER A 326 -1.01 3.79 -15.85
CA SER A 326 -0.07 2.99 -16.65
C SER A 326 0.29 1.65 -15.99
N PHE A 327 -0.19 1.39 -14.77
CA PHE A 327 0.13 0.18 -14.04
C PHE A 327 -0.74 -1.00 -14.48
N ASP A 328 -0.11 -2.00 -15.09
CA ASP A 328 -0.76 -3.23 -15.53
C ASP A 328 -0.41 -4.38 -14.59
N VAL A 329 -1.36 -4.76 -13.72
CA VAL A 329 -1.18 -5.83 -12.74
C VAL A 329 -0.85 -7.16 -13.41
N ILE A 330 -1.52 -7.50 -14.51
CA ILE A 330 -1.43 -8.84 -15.13
C ILE A 330 -0.05 -9.04 -15.74
N ASN A 331 0.47 -8.00 -16.41
CA ASN A 331 1.76 -8.07 -17.08
C ASN A 331 2.94 -7.73 -16.17
N THR A 332 2.71 -7.23 -14.95
CA THR A 332 3.77 -6.92 -13.99
C THR A 332 4.33 -8.18 -13.33
N PHE A 333 3.46 -9.15 -13.03
CA PHE A 333 3.83 -10.30 -12.18
C PHE A 333 3.85 -11.62 -12.96
N ASP A 334 4.83 -12.44 -12.65
CA ASP A 334 4.87 -13.85 -13.02
C ASP A 334 4.50 -14.68 -11.78
N LEU A 335 3.32 -15.29 -11.80
CA LEU A 335 2.74 -16.01 -10.68
C LEU A 335 2.86 -17.51 -10.91
N ASP A 336 3.53 -18.22 -9.99
CA ASP A 336 3.55 -19.67 -10.00
C ASP A 336 2.13 -20.23 -9.76
N PRO A 337 1.63 -21.17 -10.60
CA PRO A 337 0.30 -21.74 -10.43
C PRO A 337 0.05 -22.43 -9.07
N SER A 338 1.12 -22.89 -8.40
CA SER A 338 1.07 -23.50 -7.06
C SER A 338 1.17 -22.48 -5.92
N TYR A 339 1.22 -21.18 -6.24
CA TYR A 339 1.40 -20.07 -5.31
C TYR A 339 2.73 -20.13 -4.52
N GLU A 340 3.72 -20.86 -5.02
CA GLU A 340 5.04 -20.94 -4.38
C GLU A 340 5.79 -19.61 -4.43
N THR A 341 5.76 -18.96 -5.58
CA THR A 341 6.41 -17.67 -5.80
C THR A 341 5.55 -16.72 -6.62
N CYS A 342 5.72 -15.43 -6.39
CA CYS A 342 5.28 -14.37 -7.30
C CYS A 342 6.46 -13.42 -7.52
N MET A 343 6.84 -13.27 -8.79
CA MET A 343 8.02 -12.52 -9.23
C MET A 343 7.61 -11.42 -10.21
N LEU A 344 8.54 -10.54 -10.56
CA LEU A 344 8.32 -9.61 -11.67
C LEU A 344 8.52 -10.33 -12.99
N ALA A 345 7.61 -10.09 -13.94
CA ALA A 345 7.67 -10.66 -15.29
C ALA A 345 8.73 -9.98 -16.19
N GLY A 346 9.28 -8.84 -15.74
CA GLY A 346 10.32 -8.11 -16.45
C GLY A 346 11.59 -8.94 -16.66
N LYS A 347 12.22 -8.79 -17.82
CA LYS A 347 13.45 -9.50 -18.20
C LYS A 347 14.70 -8.62 -18.19
N ASP A 348 14.56 -7.37 -17.76
CA ASP A 348 15.69 -6.46 -17.57
C ASP A 348 16.54 -6.89 -16.36
N SER A 349 17.78 -6.38 -16.30
CA SER A 349 18.73 -6.73 -15.25
C SER A 349 18.21 -6.41 -13.85
N ASP A 350 17.44 -5.33 -13.69
CA ASP A 350 16.95 -4.89 -12.38
C ASP A 350 15.82 -5.81 -11.91
N SER A 351 14.90 -6.19 -12.80
CA SER A 351 13.89 -7.23 -12.53
C SER A 351 14.54 -8.55 -12.10
N MET A 352 15.61 -8.97 -12.79
CA MET A 352 16.32 -10.21 -12.44
C MET A 352 16.98 -10.15 -11.06
N ILE A 353 17.69 -9.06 -10.75
CA ILE A 353 18.35 -8.88 -9.45
C ILE A 353 17.29 -8.78 -8.34
N PHE A 354 16.21 -8.05 -8.58
CA PHE A 354 15.10 -7.94 -7.64
C PHE A 354 14.47 -9.30 -7.35
N ASN A 355 14.16 -10.08 -8.38
CA ASN A 355 13.55 -11.40 -8.21
C ASN A 355 14.46 -12.31 -7.37
N LYS A 356 15.78 -12.28 -7.60
CA LYS A 356 16.75 -13.01 -6.76
C LYS A 356 16.74 -12.57 -5.30
N PHE A 357 16.61 -11.26 -5.03
CA PHE A 357 16.49 -10.76 -3.66
C PHE A 357 15.16 -11.15 -3.00
N ILE A 358 14.05 -10.98 -3.71
CA ILE A 358 12.73 -11.35 -3.19
C ILE A 358 12.68 -12.85 -2.92
N ASP A 359 13.28 -13.67 -3.78
CA ASP A 359 13.41 -15.10 -3.53
C ASP A 359 14.16 -15.40 -2.23
N ALA A 360 15.37 -14.85 -2.09
CA ALA A 360 16.24 -15.09 -0.94
C ALA A 360 15.78 -14.41 0.36
N ILE A 361 14.86 -13.44 0.30
CA ILE A 361 14.37 -12.72 1.49
C ILE A 361 12.96 -13.19 1.87
N LEU A 362 12.05 -13.28 0.91
CA LEU A 362 10.63 -13.50 1.14
C LEU A 362 10.21 -14.95 0.94
N TRP A 363 10.53 -15.56 -0.20
CA TRP A 363 9.96 -16.87 -0.57
C TRP A 363 10.71 -18.05 0.03
N HIS A 364 12.02 -18.11 -0.16
CA HIS A 364 12.91 -19.16 0.33
C HIS A 364 13.86 -18.67 1.44
N GLY A 365 13.55 -17.50 1.98
CA GLY A 365 14.43 -16.72 2.84
C GLY A 365 13.98 -16.61 4.29
N ILE A 366 14.43 -15.51 4.90
CA ILE A 366 14.23 -15.17 6.32
C ILE A 366 12.75 -14.80 6.61
N ALA A 367 12.06 -14.25 5.61
CA ALA A 367 10.71 -13.68 5.68
C ALA A 367 10.49 -12.85 6.97
N PRO A 368 11.27 -11.76 7.15
CA PRO A 368 11.35 -11.09 8.44
C PRO A 368 10.00 -10.46 8.83
N THR A 369 9.49 -10.85 10.00
CA THR A 369 8.28 -10.26 10.60
C THR A 369 8.59 -8.87 11.18
N PRO A 370 7.57 -8.01 11.39
CA PRO A 370 7.75 -6.71 12.02
C PRO A 370 8.49 -6.77 13.38
N ASP A 371 8.21 -7.80 14.18
CA ASP A 371 8.89 -7.99 15.46
C ASP A 371 10.35 -8.38 15.29
N THR A 372 10.66 -9.30 14.36
CA THR A 372 12.06 -9.67 14.09
C THR A 372 12.87 -8.49 13.53
N LEU A 373 12.27 -7.64 12.70
CA LEU A 373 12.90 -6.40 12.21
C LEU A 373 13.18 -5.38 13.34
N ARG A 374 12.41 -5.45 14.42
CA ARG A 374 12.59 -4.59 15.61
C ARG A 374 13.64 -5.15 16.56
N THR A 375 13.63 -6.46 16.82
CA THR A 375 14.47 -7.08 17.85
C THR A 375 15.78 -7.64 17.33
N ASP A 376 15.84 -8.09 16.08
CA ASP A 376 16.98 -8.82 15.51
C ASP A 376 17.50 -8.27 14.18
N ARG A 377 17.38 -6.96 14.03
CA ARG A 377 17.72 -6.24 12.79
C ARG A 377 19.14 -6.49 12.29
N PHE A 378 20.11 -6.60 13.19
CA PHE A 378 21.51 -6.78 12.82
C PHE A 378 21.78 -8.15 12.17
N ASN A 379 21.15 -9.21 12.69
CA ASN A 379 21.26 -10.54 12.10
C ASN A 379 20.56 -10.57 10.75
N ILE A 380 19.36 -9.98 10.64
CA ILE A 380 18.65 -9.85 9.36
C ILE A 380 19.52 -9.12 8.32
N ALA A 381 20.12 -7.99 8.68
CA ALA A 381 21.02 -7.26 7.79
C ALA A 381 22.27 -8.08 7.40
N THR A 382 22.76 -8.92 8.32
CA THR A 382 23.90 -9.81 8.07
C THR A 382 23.53 -10.91 7.07
N GLU A 383 22.38 -11.56 7.24
CA GLU A 383 21.91 -12.59 6.31
C GLU A 383 21.59 -11.98 4.93
N ILE A 384 20.94 -10.81 4.87
CA ILE A 384 20.70 -10.11 3.60
C ILE A 384 22.03 -9.77 2.90
N THR A 385 23.07 -9.42 3.65
CA THR A 385 24.42 -9.17 3.08
C THR A 385 25.03 -10.44 2.49
N LYS A 386 24.82 -11.61 3.11
CA LYS A 386 25.25 -12.89 2.56
C LYS A 386 24.48 -13.25 1.29
N SER A 387 23.17 -12.99 1.27
CA SER A 387 22.34 -13.15 0.07
C SER A 387 22.81 -12.23 -1.05
N ALA A 388 23.06 -10.95 -0.75
CA ALA A 388 23.60 -9.98 -1.71
C ALA A 388 24.92 -10.47 -2.33
N LYS A 389 25.86 -10.95 -1.52
CA LYS A 389 27.11 -11.55 -2.02
C LYS A 389 26.84 -12.68 -3.01
N SER A 390 26.00 -13.64 -2.62
CA SER A 390 25.69 -14.82 -3.45
C SER A 390 25.01 -14.42 -4.76
N ILE A 391 24.14 -13.40 -4.71
CA ILE A 391 23.46 -12.84 -5.89
C ILE A 391 24.48 -12.18 -6.83
N TRP A 392 25.38 -11.34 -6.32
CA TRP A 392 26.42 -10.68 -7.11
C TRP A 392 27.35 -11.69 -7.80
N GLU A 393 27.81 -12.70 -7.05
CA GLU A 393 28.67 -13.75 -7.61
C GLU A 393 27.91 -14.54 -8.70
N SER A 394 26.60 -14.78 -8.53
CA SER A 394 25.77 -15.45 -9.52
C SER A 394 25.42 -14.62 -10.77
N THR A 395 25.65 -13.30 -10.74
CA THR A 395 25.49 -12.40 -11.89
C THR A 395 26.82 -12.10 -12.57
N ASN A 396 27.88 -12.87 -12.26
CA ASN A 396 29.26 -12.65 -12.73
C ASN A 396 29.81 -11.25 -12.36
N GLN A 397 29.32 -10.66 -11.28
CA GLN A 397 29.83 -9.39 -10.75
C GLN A 397 30.86 -9.68 -9.64
N GLU A 398 31.95 -8.91 -9.61
CA GLU A 398 32.94 -9.03 -8.54
C GLU A 398 32.36 -8.48 -7.24
N TRP A 399 32.31 -9.31 -6.20
CA TRP A 399 31.87 -8.87 -4.87
C TRP A 399 33.00 -8.19 -4.09
N GLN A 400 34.23 -8.71 -4.17
CA GLN A 400 35.34 -8.22 -3.37
C GLN A 400 35.75 -6.81 -3.79
N ASN A 401 35.93 -5.93 -2.80
CA ASN A 401 36.21 -4.50 -2.96
C ASN A 401 35.18 -3.74 -3.82
N SER A 402 34.00 -4.33 -4.07
CA SER A 402 32.94 -3.67 -4.82
C SER A 402 32.26 -2.58 -4.01
N SER A 403 31.65 -1.62 -4.72
CA SER A 403 30.79 -0.60 -4.09
C SER A 403 29.62 -1.24 -3.32
N ALA A 404 29.09 -2.36 -3.81
CA ALA A 404 28.04 -3.15 -3.16
C ALA A 404 28.50 -3.75 -1.82
N GLN A 405 29.68 -4.37 -1.78
CA GLN A 405 30.22 -4.94 -0.53
C GLN A 405 30.48 -3.86 0.52
N ILE A 406 31.12 -2.75 0.12
CA ILE A 406 31.41 -1.63 1.03
C ILE A 406 30.10 -1.06 1.58
N PHE A 407 29.12 -0.82 0.70
CA PHE A 407 27.81 -0.29 1.09
C PHE A 407 27.05 -1.21 2.07
N MET A 408 27.03 -2.52 1.83
CA MET A 408 26.37 -3.47 2.73
C MET A 408 27.08 -3.60 4.08
N ASN A 409 28.42 -3.47 4.09
CA ASN A 409 29.18 -3.41 5.35
C ASN A 409 28.88 -2.12 6.13
N ASP A 410 28.83 -0.97 5.45
CA ASP A 410 28.45 0.31 6.06
C ASP A 410 27.03 0.27 6.63
N LEU A 411 26.08 -0.36 5.92
CA LEU A 411 24.72 -0.59 6.41
C LEU A 411 24.71 -1.42 7.69
N ARG A 412 25.48 -2.50 7.75
CA ARG A 412 25.60 -3.33 8.96
C ARG A 412 26.19 -2.55 10.13
N GLN A 413 27.19 -1.70 9.89
CA GLN A 413 27.77 -0.83 10.92
C GLN A 413 26.80 0.27 11.37
N ASN A 414 26.01 0.83 10.44
CA ASN A 414 24.95 1.78 10.77
C ASN A 414 23.92 1.15 11.72
N ILE A 415 23.52 -0.10 11.46
CA ILE A 415 22.55 -0.82 12.31
C ILE A 415 23.17 -1.19 13.66
N LYS A 416 24.43 -1.63 13.69
CA LYS A 416 25.11 -2.08 14.92
C LYS A 416 25.53 -0.94 15.83
N SER A 417 26.08 0.13 15.25
CA SER A 417 26.85 1.15 15.94
C SER A 417 26.41 2.58 15.61
N PHE A 418 25.31 2.74 14.86
CA PHE A 418 24.73 4.04 14.50
C PHE A 418 25.69 4.96 13.74
N THR A 419 26.65 4.39 13.01
CA THR A 419 27.53 5.13 12.11
C THR A 419 26.70 5.74 10.97
N PRO A 420 26.96 6.98 10.53
CA PRO A 420 26.22 7.57 9.41
C PRO A 420 26.31 6.69 8.15
N LEU A 421 25.15 6.42 7.53
CA LEU A 421 25.07 5.73 6.24
C LEU A 421 24.77 6.75 5.15
N ASP A 422 25.59 6.78 4.11
CA ASP A 422 25.34 7.59 2.92
C ASP A 422 24.69 6.71 1.84
N ILE A 423 23.37 6.84 1.71
CA ILE A 423 22.55 6.07 0.75
C ILE A 423 22.97 6.38 -0.69
N ASN A 424 23.53 7.57 -0.96
CA ASN A 424 23.87 7.99 -2.32
C ASN A 424 25.22 7.45 -2.82
N LYS A 425 26.01 6.78 -1.96
CA LYS A 425 27.27 6.12 -2.38
C LYS A 425 27.07 4.89 -3.26
N GLN A 426 25.86 4.35 -3.27
CA GLN A 426 25.50 3.21 -4.10
C GLN A 426 24.70 3.73 -5.30
N GLU A 427 24.89 3.15 -6.48
CA GLU A 427 24.06 3.43 -7.66
C GLU A 427 22.92 2.42 -7.78
N ASN A 428 23.15 1.18 -7.35
CA ASN A 428 22.12 0.13 -7.37
C ASN A 428 20.95 0.49 -6.45
N GLU A 429 19.85 0.84 -7.09
CA GLU A 429 18.61 1.26 -6.45
C GLU A 429 18.01 0.17 -5.53
N ILE A 430 18.18 -1.12 -5.85
CA ILE A 430 17.66 -2.24 -5.03
C ILE A 430 18.35 -2.25 -3.67
N LEU A 431 19.68 -2.11 -3.67
CA LEU A 431 20.46 -1.99 -2.43
C LEU A 431 20.09 -0.74 -1.64
N LYS A 432 19.86 0.40 -2.30
CA LYS A 432 19.39 1.62 -1.63
C LYS A 432 18.07 1.38 -0.91
N SER A 433 17.11 0.69 -1.52
CA SER A 433 15.83 0.40 -0.86
C SER A 433 15.95 -0.57 0.29
N ILE A 434 16.76 -1.61 0.16
CA ILE A 434 17.06 -2.52 1.27
C ILE A 434 17.65 -1.74 2.44
N ALA A 435 18.61 -0.85 2.16
CA ALA A 435 19.23 0.00 3.16
C ALA A 435 18.25 0.98 3.79
N ALA A 436 17.40 1.66 3.00
CA ALA A 436 16.38 2.58 3.50
C ALA A 436 15.43 1.86 4.46
N GLN A 437 14.98 0.65 4.14
CA GLN A 437 14.06 -0.10 4.98
C GLN A 437 14.69 -0.53 6.31
N LEU A 438 15.91 -1.06 6.26
CA LEU A 438 16.61 -1.51 7.46
C LEU A 438 17.06 -0.33 8.35
N SER A 439 17.44 0.80 7.74
CA SER A 439 17.91 1.98 8.46
C SER A 439 16.78 2.87 9.01
N CYS A 440 15.67 3.06 8.27
CA CYS A 440 14.58 3.98 8.62
C CYS A 440 13.51 3.44 9.59
N LEU A 441 13.57 2.19 10.06
CA LEU A 441 12.63 1.63 11.04
C LEU A 441 12.78 2.21 12.47
N ARG A 442 12.91 3.54 12.60
CA ARG A 442 12.95 4.23 13.89
C ARG A 442 11.62 4.84 14.33
N GLU A 443 10.58 4.98 13.50
CA GLU A 443 9.29 5.50 14.05
C GLU A 443 7.98 5.36 13.24
N LYS A 444 7.93 4.79 12.02
CA LYS A 444 6.63 4.48 11.38
C LYS A 444 6.62 3.13 10.67
N ILE A 445 5.56 2.38 10.96
CA ILE A 445 5.42 0.93 10.92
C ILE A 445 4.85 0.48 9.55
N LEU A 446 5.39 -0.63 9.04
CA LEU A 446 4.88 -1.55 8.00
C LEU A 446 4.53 -1.07 6.56
N MET A 447 4.30 0.21 6.25
CA MET A 447 3.89 0.58 4.87
C MET A 447 4.98 0.48 3.79
N GLN A 448 6.24 0.24 4.18
CA GLN A 448 7.40 0.32 3.28
C GLN A 448 7.99 -1.02 2.83
N LEU A 449 7.49 -2.17 3.31
CA LEU A 449 7.91 -3.51 2.84
C LEU A 449 7.56 -3.79 1.35
N PHE A 450 6.92 -2.82 0.73
CA PHE A 450 6.04 -2.99 -0.41
C PHE A 450 6.17 -1.82 -1.39
N SER A 451 6.97 -0.80 -1.05
CA SER A 451 7.43 0.24 -1.97
C SER A 451 8.45 -0.25 -3.02
N PHE A 452 8.61 -1.56 -3.16
CA PHE A 452 9.63 -2.26 -3.95
C PHE A 452 9.50 -2.07 -5.48
N ALA A 453 8.38 -1.49 -5.94
CA ALA A 453 8.00 -1.48 -7.35
C ALA A 453 8.63 -0.48 -8.30
N LYS A 454 9.22 0.61 -7.79
CA LYS A 454 9.67 1.70 -8.66
C LYS A 454 11.17 1.73 -8.93
N ILE A 455 11.94 0.85 -8.31
CA ILE A 455 13.38 0.83 -8.57
C ILE A 455 13.70 0.32 -9.97
N ILE A 456 12.84 -0.54 -10.51
CA ILE A 456 13.10 -1.29 -11.75
C ILE A 456 12.57 -0.55 -12.99
N HIS A 457 11.84 0.55 -12.80
CA HIS A 457 11.22 1.29 -13.90
C HIS A 457 11.57 2.79 -13.96
N ILE A 458 12.73 3.18 -13.45
CA ILE A 458 13.32 4.49 -13.80
C ILE A 458 14.25 4.29 -14.99
N PRO A 459 13.89 4.73 -16.21
CA PRO A 459 14.90 4.96 -17.23
C PRO A 459 15.76 6.14 -16.76
N THR A 460 17.08 5.89 -16.71
CA THR A 460 18.16 6.90 -16.75
C THR A 460 18.09 8.03 -15.71
N ILE A 461 18.90 7.93 -14.66
CA ILE A 461 19.51 9.12 -14.05
C ILE A 461 20.91 9.23 -14.63
N ASP A 462 21.02 9.90 -15.77
CA ASP A 462 22.24 10.61 -16.13
C ASP A 462 22.29 11.88 -15.27
N THR A 463 23.41 12.04 -14.56
CA THR A 463 23.98 13.28 -13.99
C THR A 463 23.29 14.00 -12.81
N LEU A 464 24.10 14.12 -11.74
CA LEU A 464 24.09 15.04 -10.56
C LEU A 464 23.48 14.53 -9.25
#